data_AF-A0A9X8VCL6-F1
#
_entry.id   AF-A0A9X8VCL6-F1
#
_cell.length_a   1.000
_cell.length_b   1.000
_cell.length_c   1.000
_cell.angle_alpha   90.00
_cell.angle_beta   90.00
_cell.angle_gamma   90.00
#
_symmetry.space_group_name_H-M   'P 1'
#
loop_
_entity.id
_entity.type
_entity.pdbx_description
1 polymer ?
#
loop_
_entity_poly.entity_id
_entity_poly.type
_entity_poly.pdbx_seq_one_letter_code
_entity_poly.pdbx_strand_id
1 'polypeptide(L)'
;AEVKQAIDVAHRAFADWSRTTPLRRARIMFNFKALLEQHRDELAELIVSEHGKVYSDALGELTRGMEVVEFACGIPHLIKGEYSPDV
;
A
#
# COMPACT_ATOMS: atom_id res chain seq x y z
N ALA A 1 -17.96 1.70 19.57
CA ALA A 1 -16.68 1.81 20.33
C ALA A 1 -15.47 1.57 19.44
N GLU A 2 -15.47 0.50 18.64
CA GLU A 2 -14.36 0.12 17.74
C GLU A 2 -13.93 1.21 16.75
N VAL A 3 -14.88 1.89 16.10
CA VAL A 3 -14.57 3.01 15.17
C VAL A 3 -13.78 4.12 15.87
N LYS A 4 -14.21 4.53 17.06
CA LYS A 4 -13.49 5.55 17.85
C LYS A 4 -12.08 5.07 18.17
N GLN A 5 -11.94 3.81 18.56
CA GLN A 5 -10.64 3.22 18.86
C GLN A 5 -9.70 3.23 17.65
N ALA A 6 -10.19 2.88 16.46
CA ALA A 6 -9.40 2.92 15.22
C ALA A 6 -8.90 4.35 14.93
N ILE A 7 -9.77 5.35 15.09
CA ILE A 7 -9.41 6.77 14.93
C ILE A 7 -8.33 7.17 15.94
N ASP A 8 -8.51 6.84 17.21
CA ASP A 8 -7.56 7.19 18.28
C ASP A 8 -6.18 6.52 18.06
N VAL A 9 -6.14 5.31 17.51
CA VAL A 9 -4.88 4.62 17.16
C VAL A 9 -4.20 5.32 15.98
N ALA A 10 -4.92 5.59 14.90
CA ALA A 10 -4.37 6.25 13.72
C ALA A 10 -3.83 7.65 14.05
N HIS A 11 -4.58 8.43 14.84
CA HIS A 11 -4.18 9.78 15.25
C HIS A 11 -2.89 9.77 16.08
N ARG A 12 -2.74 8.82 17.02
CA ARG A 12 -1.52 8.69 17.83
C ARG A 12 -0.30 8.27 16.99
N ALA A 13 -0.48 7.33 16.06
CA ALA A 13 0.62 6.84 15.22
C ALA A 13 1.15 7.90 14.23
N PHE A 14 0.32 8.86 13.82
CA PHE A 14 0.69 9.88 12.83
C PHE A 14 1.91 10.72 13.24
N ALA A 15 2.06 11.02 14.53
CA ALA A 15 3.15 11.86 15.03
C ALA A 15 4.54 11.30 14.68
N ASP A 16 4.73 9.98 14.79
CA ASP A 16 5.99 9.31 14.47
C ASP A 16 6.04 8.89 13.00
N TRP A 17 4.91 8.47 12.43
CA TRP A 17 4.83 8.07 11.02
C TRP A 17 5.16 9.22 10.06
N SER A 18 4.65 10.41 10.32
CA SER A 18 4.90 11.60 9.49
C SER A 18 6.39 11.98 9.44
N ARG A 19 7.13 11.71 10.52
CA ARG A 19 8.59 11.94 10.63
C ARG A 19 9.42 10.82 10.04
N THR A 20 8.82 9.68 9.70
CA THR A 20 9.53 8.58 9.03
C THR A 20 9.97 9.04 7.65
N THR A 21 11.26 8.90 7.35
CA THR A 21 11.83 9.40 6.09
C THR A 21 11.14 8.74 4.87
N PRO A 22 11.02 9.45 3.74
CA PRO A 22 10.36 8.90 2.56
C PRO A 22 10.97 7.58 2.09
N LEU A 23 12.30 7.45 2.18
CA LEU A 23 13.01 6.21 1.84
C LEU A 23 12.63 5.03 2.75
N ARG A 24 12.46 5.27 4.07
CA ARG A 24 12.02 4.23 5.00
C ARG A 24 10.58 3.81 4.72
N ARG A 25 9.69 4.77 4.38
CA ARG A 25 8.31 4.46 3.96
C ARG A 25 8.30 3.61 2.68
N ALA A 26 9.12 3.94 1.69
CA ALA A 26 9.26 3.14 0.48
C ALA A 26 9.71 1.69 0.75
N ARG A 27 10.68 1.48 1.66
CA ARG A 27 11.12 0.12 2.06
C ARG A 27 10.00 -0.71 2.67
N ILE A 28 9.10 -0.11 3.45
CA ILE A 28 7.92 -0.79 3.98
C ILE A 28 7.01 -1.23 2.84
N MET A 29 6.79 -0.37 1.83
CA MET A 29 5.99 -0.72 0.65
C MET A 29 6.64 -1.83 -0.19
N PHE A 30 7.97 -1.84 -0.33
CA PHE A 30 8.68 -2.95 -1.00
C PHE A 30 8.51 -4.28 -0.27
N ASN A 31 8.58 -4.28 1.06
CA ASN A 31 8.32 -5.49 1.84
C ASN A 31 6.87 -5.94 1.70
N PHE A 32 5.92 -5.00 1.69
CA PHE A 32 4.51 -5.32 1.48
C PHE A 32 4.28 -5.93 0.09
N LYS A 33 4.89 -5.35 -0.95
CA LYS A 33 4.88 -5.92 -2.31
C LYS A 33 5.40 -7.35 -2.33
N ALA A 34 6.55 -7.61 -1.70
CA ALA A 34 7.14 -8.95 -1.66
C ALA A 34 6.21 -9.97 -0.96
N LEU A 35 5.51 -9.55 0.09
CA LEU A 35 4.51 -10.40 0.76
C LEU A 35 3.30 -10.68 -0.14
N LEU A 36 2.82 -9.69 -0.89
CA LEU A 36 1.73 -9.90 -1.86
C LEU A 36 2.14 -10.89 -2.96
N GLU A 37 3.38 -10.80 -3.45
CA GLU A 37 3.94 -11.75 -4.43
C GLU A 37 4.07 -13.16 -3.83
N GLN A 38 4.58 -13.27 -2.60
CA GLN A 38 4.78 -14.54 -1.91
C GLN A 38 3.45 -15.26 -1.63
N HIS A 39 2.40 -14.51 -1.27
CA HIS A 39 1.08 -15.05 -0.90
C HIS A 39 0.05 -14.92 -2.03
N ARG A 40 0.51 -14.76 -3.27
CA ARG A 40 -0.36 -14.43 -4.42
C ARG A 40 -1.49 -15.43 -4.61
N ASP A 41 -1.19 -16.72 -4.54
CA ASP A 41 -2.18 -17.78 -4.80
C ASP A 41 -3.22 -17.86 -3.67
N GLU A 42 -2.77 -17.80 -2.40
CA GLU A 42 -3.65 -17.76 -1.22
C GLU A 42 -4.61 -16.56 -1.27
N LEU A 43 -4.09 -15.38 -1.62
CA LEU A 43 -4.91 -14.17 -1.77
C LEU A 43 -5.94 -14.30 -2.90
N ALA A 44 -5.55 -14.91 -4.02
CA ALA A 44 -6.49 -15.15 -5.12
C ALA A 44 -7.58 -16.16 -4.74
N GLU A 45 -7.26 -17.22 -4.00
CA GLU A 45 -8.24 -18.18 -3.47
C GLU A 45 -9.25 -17.50 -2.51
N LEU A 46 -8.77 -16.63 -1.62
CA LEU A 46 -9.63 -15.85 -0.72
C LEU A 46 -10.60 -14.97 -1.53
N ILE A 47 -10.09 -14.24 -2.53
CA ILE A 47 -10.90 -13.39 -3.41
C ILE A 47 -11.97 -14.22 -4.15
N VAL A 48 -11.64 -15.42 -4.63
CA VAL A 48 -12.61 -16.36 -5.23
C VAL A 48 -13.68 -16.74 -4.21
N SER A 49 -13.28 -17.09 -2.98
CA SER A 49 -14.19 -17.54 -1.94
C SER A 49 -15.19 -16.47 -1.48
N GLU A 50 -14.76 -15.21 -1.43
CA GLU A 50 -15.59 -14.08 -0.96
C GLU A 50 -16.53 -13.55 -2.04
N HIS A 51 -16.14 -13.63 -3.31
CA HIS A 51 -16.84 -12.95 -4.41
C HIS A 51 -17.34 -13.89 -5.52
N GLY A 52 -17.02 -15.18 -5.49
CA GLY A 52 -17.51 -16.18 -6.46
C GLY A 52 -16.96 -16.04 -7.89
N LYS A 53 -15.88 -15.27 -8.08
CA LYS A 53 -15.20 -15.08 -9.38
C LYS A 53 -14.32 -16.29 -9.72
N VAL A 54 -13.96 -16.45 -10.99
CA VAL A 54 -12.98 -17.47 -11.39
C VAL A 54 -11.57 -17.06 -10.96
N TYR A 55 -10.71 -18.05 -10.68
CA TYR A 55 -9.35 -17.81 -10.17
C TYR A 55 -8.51 -16.87 -11.05
N SER A 56 -8.63 -17.00 -12.38
CA SER A 56 -7.95 -16.10 -13.33
C SER A 56 -8.35 -14.64 -13.16
N ASP A 57 -9.62 -14.38 -12.87
CA ASP A 57 -10.14 -13.02 -12.67
C ASP A 57 -9.65 -12.46 -11.33
N ALA A 58 -9.64 -13.29 -10.28
CA ALA A 58 -9.07 -12.94 -8.99
C ALA A 58 -7.58 -12.60 -9.08
N LEU A 59 -6.79 -13.38 -9.84
CA LEU A 59 -5.39 -13.07 -10.12
C LEU A 59 -5.21 -11.74 -10.86
N GLY A 60 -6.07 -11.45 -11.84
CA GLY A 60 -6.05 -10.19 -12.57
C GLY A 60 -6.38 -8.99 -11.68
N GLU A 61 -7.30 -9.16 -10.72
CA GLU A 61 -7.61 -8.14 -9.72
C GLU A 61 -6.47 -7.92 -8.73
N LEU A 62 -5.88 -8.99 -8.19
CA LEU A 62 -4.73 -8.90 -7.30
C LEU A 62 -3.55 -8.20 -7.99
N THR A 63 -3.29 -8.53 -9.25
CA THR A 63 -2.23 -7.89 -10.05
C THR A 63 -2.45 -6.38 -10.15
N ARG A 64 -3.67 -5.92 -10.47
CA ARG A 64 -4.00 -4.49 -10.51
C ARG A 64 -3.84 -3.80 -9.14
N GLY A 65 -4.19 -4.50 -8.05
CA GLY A 65 -3.93 -4.00 -6.69
C GLY A 65 -2.44 -3.84 -6.40
N MET A 66 -1.62 -4.80 -6.84
CA MET A 66 -0.16 -4.74 -6.70
C MET A 66 0.47 -3.59 -7.47
N GLU A 67 -0.02 -3.25 -8.66
CA GLU A 67 0.46 -2.09 -9.44
C GLU A 67 0.35 -0.77 -8.65
N VAL A 68 -0.69 -0.61 -7.83
CA VAL A 68 -0.85 0.56 -6.94
C VAL A 68 0.24 0.57 -5.85
N VAL A 69 0.56 -0.60 -5.29
CA VAL A 69 1.63 -0.75 -4.28
C VAL A 69 2.99 -0.47 -4.90
N GLU A 70 3.23 -0.93 -6.12
CA GLU A 70 4.45 -0.66 -6.89
C GLU A 70 4.63 0.83 -7.15
N PHE A 71 3.57 1.52 -7.57
CA PHE A 71 3.59 2.97 -7.72
C PHE A 71 3.95 3.68 -6.41
N ALA A 72 3.36 3.25 -5.29
CA ALA A 72 3.63 3.82 -3.97
C ALA A 72 5.08 3.57 -3.48
N CYS A 73 5.77 2.54 -3.97
CA CYS A 73 7.20 2.36 -3.72
C CYS A 73 8.04 3.53 -4.27
N GLY A 74 7.53 4.24 -5.27
CA GLY A 74 8.12 5.44 -5.86
C GLY A 74 7.96 6.73 -5.04
N ILE A 75 7.31 6.68 -3.86
CA ILE A 75 7.00 7.87 -3.04
C ILE A 75 8.15 8.86 -2.81
N PRO A 76 9.44 8.46 -2.67
CA PRO A 76 10.51 9.44 -2.45
C PRO A 76 10.69 10.41 -3.62
N HIS A 77 10.32 10.01 -4.84
CA HIS A 77 10.33 10.88 -6.00
C HIS A 77 9.05 11.72 -6.09
N LEU A 78 7.90 11.12 -5.79
CA LEU A 78 6.57 11.72 -5.99
C LEU A 78 6.26 12.89 -5.04
N ILE A 79 6.94 12.98 -3.90
CA ILE A 79 6.68 14.03 -2.89
C ILE A 79 7.70 15.18 -2.92
N LYS A 80 8.57 15.22 -3.94
CA LYS A 80 9.50 16.33 -4.10
C LYS A 80 8.70 17.61 -4.35
N GLY A 81 9.08 18.68 -3.66
CA GLY A 81 8.62 20.01 -4.02
C GLY A 81 9.29 20.48 -5.32
N GLU A 82 8.70 21.49 -5.94
CA GLU A 82 9.27 22.18 -7.09
C GLU A 82 9.76 23.57 -6.66
N TYR A 83 10.84 24.05 -7.28
CA TYR A 83 11.36 25.40 -7.09
C TYR A 83 11.76 25.98 -8.45
N SER A 84 11.25 27.17 -8.77
CA SER A 84 11.64 27.95 -9.94
C SER A 84 12.28 29.25 -9.48
N PRO A 85 13.50 29.59 -9.96
CA PRO A 85 14.15 30.84 -9.60
C PRO A 85 13.57 32.08 -10.32
N ASP A 86 12.75 31.89 -11.36
CA ASP A 86 12.22 32.96 -12.22
C ASP A 86 10.82 33.48 -11.79
N VAL A 87 10.37 33.17 -10.57
CA VAL A 87 9.15 33.72 -9.94
C VAL A 87 9.46 34.23 -8.54
#